data_AF-A0A7J6QUJ6-F1
#
_entry.id   AF-A0A7J6QUJ6-F1
#
_cell.length_a   1.000
_cell.length_b   1.000
_cell.length_c   1.000
_cell.angle_alpha   90.00
_cell.angle_beta   90.00
_cell.angle_gamma   90.00
#
_symmetry.space_group_name_H-M   'P 1'
#
loop_
_entity.id
_entity.type
_entity.pdbx_description
1 polymer ?
#
loop_
_entity_poly.entity_id
_entity_poly.type
_entity_poly.pdbx_seq_one_letter_code
_entity_poly.pdbx_strand_id
1 'polypeptide(L)'
;LEPGEQARLSDYLNRDGIEKSPGFLIYYMPAFMENARRNPDVGLVLAMRLLLRIYDAAAVEYGVCPESHGDASFYPALQSEGSASEDCDVITIHIAEVAELARQCDSAIVFKSTFFRIHRAEGERGKCEGQVRLAPWRLWTSEKKLEALNAAGRKNAEFLLKGSCEQAKLLDNFKKVYP
;
A
#
# COMPACT_ATOMS: atom_id res chain seq x y z
N LEU A 1 -3.54 -19.83 -8.93
CA LEU A 1 -3.44 -19.69 -7.45
C LEU A 1 -3.22 -21.09 -6.90
N GLU A 2 -2.49 -21.21 -5.81
CA GLU A 2 -2.42 -22.49 -5.10
C GLU A 2 -3.77 -22.78 -4.43
N PRO A 3 -4.14 -24.06 -4.19
CA PRO A 3 -5.44 -24.40 -3.61
C PRO A 3 -5.73 -23.70 -2.28
N GLY A 4 -4.70 -23.54 -1.42
CA GLY A 4 -4.81 -22.81 -0.16
C GLY A 4 -5.03 -21.31 -0.34
N GLU A 5 -4.34 -20.67 -1.29
CA GLU A 5 -4.54 -19.26 -1.64
C GLU A 5 -5.96 -19.03 -2.17
N GLN A 6 -6.45 -19.94 -3.02
CA GLN A 6 -7.78 -19.86 -3.61
C GLN A 6 -8.88 -19.99 -2.55
N ALA A 7 -8.76 -20.94 -1.63
CA ALA A 7 -9.73 -21.14 -0.56
C ALA A 7 -9.84 -19.90 0.34
N ARG A 8 -8.69 -19.32 0.74
CA ARG A 8 -8.64 -18.11 1.58
C ARG A 8 -9.22 -16.89 0.89
N LEU A 9 -8.86 -16.67 -0.38
CA LEU A 9 -9.41 -15.56 -1.15
C LEU A 9 -10.93 -15.72 -1.36
N SER A 10 -11.39 -16.96 -1.58
CA SER A 10 -12.82 -17.25 -1.70
C SER A 10 -13.56 -16.98 -0.38
N ASP A 11 -12.98 -17.32 0.78
CA ASP A 11 -13.57 -16.97 2.08
C ASP A 11 -13.73 -15.45 2.22
N TYR A 12 -12.67 -14.66 1.97
CA TYR A 12 -12.77 -13.19 2.04
C TYR A 12 -13.81 -12.60 1.08
N LEU A 13 -13.91 -13.12 -0.14
CA LEU A 13 -14.87 -12.64 -1.13
C LEU A 13 -16.32 -13.03 -0.79
N ASN A 14 -16.51 -14.13 -0.07
CA ASN A 14 -17.82 -14.60 0.37
C ASN A 14 -18.25 -14.00 1.72
N ARG A 15 -17.37 -13.27 2.42
CA ARG A 15 -17.75 -12.52 3.63
C ARG A 15 -18.60 -11.32 3.24
N ASP A 16 -19.89 -11.43 3.50
CA ASP A 16 -20.89 -10.40 3.22
C ASP A 16 -20.98 -9.32 4.29
N GLY A 17 -20.38 -9.55 5.46
CA GLY A 17 -20.51 -8.67 6.63
C GLY A 17 -21.83 -8.84 7.39
N ILE A 18 -22.67 -9.79 6.99
CA ILE A 18 -23.96 -10.09 7.65
C ILE A 18 -23.82 -11.38 8.46
N GLU A 19 -23.38 -12.47 7.84
CA GLU A 19 -23.17 -13.76 8.52
C GLU A 19 -21.76 -13.85 9.12
N LYS A 20 -20.77 -13.29 8.44
CA LYS A 20 -19.37 -13.25 8.88
C LYS A 20 -18.85 -11.82 8.87
N SER A 21 -18.82 -11.21 10.05
CA SER A 21 -18.35 -9.84 10.26
C SER A 21 -16.86 -9.79 10.62
N PRO A 22 -16.10 -8.79 10.14
CA PRO A 22 -16.51 -7.77 9.17
C PRO A 22 -16.40 -8.27 7.72
N GLY A 23 -17.33 -7.79 6.88
CA GLY A 23 -17.22 -7.88 5.43
C GLY A 23 -16.18 -6.87 4.91
N PHE A 24 -15.60 -7.14 3.74
CA PHE A 24 -14.56 -6.28 3.16
C PHE A 24 -14.98 -5.76 1.78
N LEU A 25 -15.12 -4.44 1.68
CA LEU A 25 -15.45 -3.74 0.44
C LEU A 25 -14.21 -3.06 -0.15
N ILE A 26 -13.70 -3.57 -1.26
CA ILE A 26 -12.51 -3.02 -1.92
C ILE A 26 -12.90 -2.07 -3.07
N TYR A 27 -12.74 -0.76 -2.84
CA TYR A 27 -12.92 0.26 -3.86
C TYR A 27 -11.78 0.24 -4.88
N TYR A 28 -12.12 0.46 -6.15
CA TYR A 28 -11.23 0.37 -7.32
C TYR A 28 -10.80 -1.05 -7.72
N MET A 29 -11.38 -2.10 -7.11
CA MET A 29 -11.11 -3.48 -7.51
C MET A 29 -11.38 -3.77 -9.00
N PRO A 30 -12.49 -3.33 -9.62
CA PRO A 30 -12.71 -3.57 -11.05
C PRO A 30 -11.63 -2.94 -11.94
N ALA A 31 -11.23 -1.70 -11.62
CA ALA A 31 -10.17 -1.01 -12.36
C ALA A 31 -8.82 -1.71 -12.18
N PHE A 32 -8.50 -2.14 -10.95
CA PHE A 32 -7.29 -2.93 -10.67
C PHE A 32 -7.25 -4.24 -11.47
N MET A 33 -8.35 -5.00 -11.47
CA MET A 33 -8.44 -6.27 -12.19
C MET A 33 -8.35 -6.08 -13.71
N GLU A 34 -9.01 -5.07 -14.26
CA GLU A 34 -8.95 -4.78 -15.68
C GLU A 34 -7.55 -4.31 -16.11
N ASN A 35 -6.89 -3.46 -15.30
CA ASN A 35 -5.52 -3.03 -15.54
C ASN A 35 -4.55 -4.21 -15.49
N ALA A 36 -4.68 -5.09 -14.48
CA ALA A 36 -3.86 -6.28 -14.36
C ALA A 36 -4.08 -7.28 -15.51
N ARG A 37 -5.33 -7.42 -15.98
CA ARG A 37 -5.66 -8.29 -17.13
C ARG A 37 -5.00 -7.82 -18.42
N ARG A 38 -4.95 -6.49 -18.63
CA ARG A 38 -4.32 -5.88 -19.81
C ARG A 38 -2.80 -5.85 -19.74
N ASN A 39 -2.23 -5.95 -18.54
CA ASN A 39 -0.79 -5.90 -18.32
C ASN A 39 -0.18 -7.31 -18.32
N PRO A 40 0.65 -7.68 -19.33
CA PRO A 40 1.25 -9.02 -19.42
C PRO A 40 2.26 -9.32 -18.30
N ASP A 41 2.92 -8.30 -17.74
CA ASP A 41 3.92 -8.47 -16.68
C ASP A 41 3.27 -8.72 -15.31
N VAL A 42 2.02 -8.28 -15.13
CA VAL A 42 1.25 -8.47 -13.90
C VAL A 42 0.36 -9.71 -14.04
N GLY A 43 -0.56 -9.69 -15.00
CA GLY A 43 -1.56 -10.73 -15.18
C GLY A 43 -2.51 -10.90 -13.98
N LEU A 44 -3.56 -11.69 -14.19
CA LEU A 44 -4.58 -11.91 -13.16
C LEU A 44 -4.06 -12.71 -11.96
N VAL A 45 -3.11 -13.63 -12.16
CA VAL A 45 -2.61 -14.48 -11.07
C VAL A 45 -1.86 -13.65 -10.03
N LEU A 46 -0.94 -12.77 -10.45
CA LEU A 46 -0.23 -11.91 -9.50
C LEU A 46 -1.16 -10.89 -8.88
N ALA A 47 -2.13 -10.36 -9.63
CA ALA A 47 -3.13 -9.44 -9.11
C ALA A 47 -4.00 -10.07 -8.02
N MET A 48 -4.48 -11.29 -8.21
CA MET A 48 -5.25 -12.02 -7.20
C MET A 48 -4.41 -12.34 -5.96
N ARG A 49 -3.11 -12.65 -6.12
CA ARG A 49 -2.19 -12.81 -4.98
C ARG A 49 -1.97 -11.51 -4.21
N LEU A 50 -1.83 -10.39 -4.91
CA LEU A 50 -1.71 -9.08 -4.26
C LEU A 50 -3.01 -8.70 -3.54
N LEU A 51 -4.16 -9.02 -4.13
CA LEU A 51 -5.47 -8.81 -3.50
C LEU A 51 -5.59 -9.62 -2.21
N LEU A 52 -5.21 -10.89 -2.22
CA LEU A 52 -5.18 -11.73 -1.01
C LEU A 52 -4.29 -11.12 0.08
N ARG A 53 -3.09 -10.63 -0.29
CA ARG A 53 -2.21 -9.91 0.67
C ARG A 53 -2.88 -8.66 1.24
N ILE A 54 -3.66 -7.93 0.45
CA ILE A 54 -4.40 -6.75 0.92
C ILE A 54 -5.48 -7.16 1.92
N TYR A 55 -6.24 -8.22 1.64
CA TYR A 55 -7.22 -8.76 2.58
C TYR A 55 -6.56 -9.20 3.88
N ASP A 56 -5.46 -9.93 3.81
CA ASP A 56 -4.73 -10.39 5.01
C ASP A 56 -4.20 -9.23 5.85
N ALA A 57 -3.60 -8.24 5.19
CA ALA A 57 -3.11 -7.05 5.86
C ALA A 57 -4.26 -6.27 6.51
N ALA A 58 -5.42 -6.18 5.86
CA ALA A 58 -6.60 -5.54 6.43
C ALA A 58 -7.18 -6.33 7.59
N ALA A 59 -7.26 -7.66 7.48
CA ALA A 59 -7.72 -8.51 8.56
C ALA A 59 -6.85 -8.33 9.81
N VAL A 60 -5.53 -8.31 9.66
CA VAL A 60 -4.60 -8.02 10.77
C VAL A 60 -4.79 -6.61 11.31
N GLU A 61 -4.86 -5.61 10.43
CA GLU A 61 -4.98 -4.20 10.82
C GLU A 61 -6.26 -3.96 11.63
N TYR A 62 -7.39 -4.53 11.22
CA TYR A 62 -8.70 -4.34 11.88
C TYR A 62 -9.03 -5.40 12.94
N GLY A 63 -8.05 -6.24 13.33
CA GLY A 63 -8.23 -7.22 14.42
C GLY A 63 -9.13 -8.41 14.08
N VAL A 64 -9.30 -8.72 12.80
CA VAL A 64 -10.07 -9.86 12.31
C VAL A 64 -9.16 -11.09 12.33
N CYS A 65 -9.37 -11.98 13.29
CA CYS A 65 -8.69 -13.28 13.26
C CYS A 65 -9.16 -14.07 12.03
N PRO A 66 -8.28 -14.44 11.09
CA PRO A 66 -8.65 -15.42 10.08
C PRO A 66 -8.91 -16.73 10.81
N GLU A 67 -10.11 -17.26 10.70
CA GLU A 67 -10.41 -18.59 11.25
C GLU A 67 -9.37 -19.58 10.75
N SER A 68 -8.83 -20.31 11.72
CA SER A 68 -7.64 -21.16 11.65
C SER A 68 -7.75 -22.21 10.56
N HIS A 69 -7.29 -21.89 9.35
CA HIS A 69 -6.95 -22.88 8.32
C HIS A 69 -5.56 -22.59 7.78
N GLY A 70 -4.56 -23.18 8.45
CA GLY A 70 -3.22 -23.43 7.89
C GLY A 70 -2.20 -22.31 8.09
N ASP A 71 -1.40 -22.48 9.15
CA ASP A 71 -0.07 -21.91 9.41
C ASP A 71 0.00 -20.43 9.85
N ALA A 72 0.02 -20.25 11.18
CA ALA A 72 0.22 -18.98 11.88
C ALA A 72 1.69 -18.50 11.90
N SER A 73 2.52 -18.91 10.94
CA SER A 73 3.98 -18.72 11.00
C SER A 73 4.50 -17.41 10.39
N PHE A 74 3.67 -16.67 9.62
CA PHE A 74 4.18 -15.56 8.80
C PHE A 74 4.01 -14.15 9.37
N TYR A 75 3.26 -13.97 10.46
CA TYR A 75 3.06 -12.65 11.07
C TYR A 75 3.28 -12.72 12.59
N PRO A 76 4.18 -11.88 13.15
CA PRO A 76 4.29 -11.75 14.60
C PRO A 76 2.95 -11.23 15.12
N ALA A 77 2.43 -11.89 16.16
CA ALA A 77 1.24 -11.46 16.86
C ALA A 77 1.44 -10.02 17.35
N LEU A 78 0.86 -9.06 16.63
CA LEU A 78 0.75 -7.69 17.13
C LEU A 78 -0.31 -7.75 18.23
N GLN A 79 0.12 -7.56 19.47
CA GLN A 79 -0.80 -7.34 20.59
C GLN A 79 -1.52 -6.02 20.29
N SER A 80 -2.72 -6.11 19.73
CA SER A 80 -3.59 -4.96 19.56
C SER A 80 -4.40 -4.79 20.83
N GLU A 81 -3.98 -3.84 21.67
CA GLU A 81 -4.88 -3.15 22.59
C GLU A 81 -5.81 -2.27 21.75
N GLY A 82 -6.73 -2.89 21.04
CA GLY A 82 -7.73 -2.25 20.21
C GLY A 82 -9.01 -3.02 20.39
N SER A 83 -9.87 -2.53 21.27
CA SER A 83 -11.24 -3.03 21.42
C SER A 83 -11.91 -3.02 20.05
N ALA A 84 -12.09 -4.21 19.47
CA ALA A 84 -12.95 -4.41 18.31
C ALA A 84 -14.35 -3.93 18.71
N SER A 85 -14.68 -2.69 18.36
CA SER A 85 -16.01 -2.12 18.61
C SER A 85 -16.99 -2.81 17.68
N GLU A 86 -18.08 -3.30 18.25
CA GLU A 86 -19.18 -4.06 17.64
C GLU A 86 -19.96 -3.33 16.53
N ASP A 87 -19.43 -2.27 15.93
CA ASP A 87 -20.21 -1.28 15.16
C ASP A 87 -19.83 -1.13 13.67
N CYS A 88 -18.98 -1.99 13.10
CA CYS A 88 -18.62 -1.90 11.67
C CYS A 88 -18.72 -3.24 10.95
N ASP A 89 -19.93 -3.56 10.49
CA ASP A 89 -20.24 -4.75 9.70
C ASP A 89 -19.43 -4.84 8.39
N VAL A 90 -18.98 -3.71 7.86
CA VAL A 90 -18.21 -3.64 6.60
C VAL A 90 -17.02 -2.69 6.71
N ILE A 91 -15.84 -3.19 6.38
CA ILE A 91 -14.61 -2.42 6.22
C ILE A 91 -14.44 -2.04 4.75
N THR A 92 -14.34 -0.75 4.49
CA THR A 92 -14.09 -0.15 3.18
C THR A 92 -12.60 0.09 2.98
N ILE A 93 -12.04 -0.43 1.88
CA ILE A 93 -10.62 -0.33 1.55
C ILE A 93 -10.44 0.32 0.18
N HIS A 94 -9.73 1.45 0.11
CA HIS A 94 -9.40 2.13 -1.13
C HIS A 94 -8.05 1.67 -1.68
N ILE A 95 -8.02 1.09 -2.90
CA ILE A 95 -6.79 0.57 -3.53
C ILE A 95 -6.40 1.32 -4.82
N ALA A 96 -6.69 2.63 -4.90
CA ALA A 96 -6.43 3.43 -6.11
C ALA A 96 -4.96 3.38 -6.58
N GLU A 97 -4.00 3.49 -5.65
CA GLU A 97 -2.57 3.42 -5.97
C GLU A 97 -2.16 2.03 -6.49
N VAL A 98 -2.80 0.98 -5.99
CA VAL A 98 -2.56 -0.41 -6.42
C VAL A 98 -3.13 -0.63 -7.83
N ALA A 99 -4.31 -0.07 -8.12
CA ALA A 99 -4.89 -0.09 -9.46
C ALA A 99 -3.97 0.57 -10.49
N GLU A 100 -3.35 1.68 -10.11
CA GLU A 100 -2.41 2.40 -10.97
C GLU A 100 -1.07 1.66 -11.10
N LEU A 101 -0.60 1.02 -10.03
CA LEU A 101 0.56 0.14 -10.08
C LEU A 101 0.35 -1.00 -11.08
N ALA A 102 -0.80 -1.68 -11.04
CA ALA A 102 -1.12 -2.75 -11.99
C ALA A 102 -1.10 -2.27 -13.44
N ARG A 103 -1.44 -0.99 -13.68
CA ARG A 103 -1.41 -0.37 -15.01
C ARG A 103 0.02 -0.06 -15.49
N GLN A 104 0.87 0.44 -14.59
CA GLN A 104 2.19 0.98 -14.95
C GLN A 104 3.35 0.01 -14.73
N CYS A 105 3.14 -1.10 -14.01
CA CYS A 105 4.23 -2.01 -13.66
C CYS A 105 4.74 -2.74 -14.90
N ASP A 106 6.06 -2.76 -15.06
CA ASP A 106 6.81 -3.34 -16.17
C ASP A 106 7.62 -4.58 -15.75
N SER A 107 7.37 -5.08 -14.54
CA SER A 107 8.11 -6.21 -13.99
C SER A 107 7.27 -7.00 -12.99
N ALA A 108 7.03 -8.27 -13.31
CA ALA A 108 6.41 -9.25 -12.42
C ALA A 108 7.10 -9.33 -11.04
N ILE A 109 8.43 -9.21 -11.03
CA ILE A 109 9.25 -9.31 -9.82
C ILE A 109 8.96 -8.11 -8.91
N VAL A 110 8.94 -6.90 -9.47
CA VAL A 110 8.63 -5.66 -8.74
C VAL A 110 7.20 -5.70 -8.22
N PHE A 111 6.25 -6.18 -9.02
CA PHE A 111 4.87 -6.32 -8.59
C PHE A 111 4.75 -7.27 -7.39
N LYS A 112 5.43 -8.43 -7.44
CA LYS A 112 5.44 -9.41 -6.34
C LYS A 112 6.10 -8.86 -5.07
N SER A 113 7.21 -8.14 -5.21
CA SER A 113 7.96 -7.56 -4.07
C SER A 113 7.40 -6.23 -3.60
N THR A 114 6.29 -5.76 -4.18
CA THR A 114 5.67 -4.51 -3.75
C THR A 114 5.23 -4.59 -2.29
N PHE A 115 5.61 -3.57 -1.52
CA PHE A 115 5.17 -3.33 -0.16
C PHE A 115 4.12 -2.23 -0.16
N PHE A 116 3.14 -2.37 0.72
CA PHE A 116 2.11 -1.39 0.95
C PHE A 116 1.84 -1.27 2.45
N ARG A 117 1.23 -0.17 2.84
CA ARG A 117 0.76 0.11 4.19
C ARG A 117 -0.72 0.47 4.12
N ILE A 118 -1.47 0.00 5.09
CA ILE A 118 -2.85 0.41 5.27
C ILE A 118 -2.82 1.63 6.18
N HIS A 119 -3.48 2.70 5.73
CA HIS A 119 -3.66 3.93 6.49
C HIS A 119 -5.15 4.07 6.78
N ARG A 120 -5.50 4.21 8.06
CA ARG A 120 -6.88 4.45 8.49
C ARG A 120 -7.27 5.91 8.22
N ALA A 121 -8.55 6.13 7.92
CA ALA A 121 -9.11 7.47 7.88
C ALA A 121 -9.07 8.15 9.27
N GLU A 122 -9.05 9.48 9.29
CA GLU A 122 -9.05 10.23 10.54
C GLU A 122 -10.45 10.25 11.20
N GLY A 123 -10.46 10.25 12.54
CA GLY A 123 -11.70 10.28 13.34
C GLY A 123 -12.44 8.95 13.36
N GLU A 124 -13.76 9.00 13.61
CA GLU A 124 -14.62 7.80 13.74
C GLU A 124 -14.60 6.90 12.50
N ARG A 125 -14.36 7.48 11.31
CA ARG A 125 -14.26 6.72 10.06
C ARG A 125 -13.08 5.76 10.02
N GLY A 126 -12.03 5.99 10.81
CA GLY A 126 -10.87 5.09 10.88
C GLY A 126 -11.17 3.70 11.43
N LYS A 127 -12.38 3.48 11.97
CA LYS A 127 -12.85 2.15 12.39
C LYS A 127 -13.25 1.26 11.20
N CYS A 128 -13.75 1.87 10.12
CA CYS A 128 -14.30 1.16 8.96
C CYS A 128 -13.67 1.55 7.62
N GLU A 129 -12.87 2.61 7.54
CA GLU A 129 -12.32 3.12 6.29
C GLU A 129 -10.79 3.11 6.31
N GLY A 130 -10.21 2.40 5.35
CA GLY A 130 -8.78 2.31 5.12
C GLY A 130 -8.37 2.64 3.69
N GLN A 131 -7.17 3.16 3.54
CA GLN A 131 -6.51 3.40 2.26
C GLN A 131 -5.24 2.57 2.18
N VAL A 132 -5.07 1.81 1.09
CA VAL A 132 -3.81 1.13 0.79
C VAL A 132 -2.88 2.11 0.08
N ARG A 133 -1.77 2.45 0.74
CA ARG A 133 -0.69 3.25 0.15
C ARG A 133 0.52 2.39 -0.14
N LEU A 134 1.13 2.60 -1.29
CA LEU A 134 2.38 1.92 -1.62
C LEU A 134 3.52 2.50 -0.78
N ALA A 135 4.39 1.64 -0.27
CA ALA A 135 5.52 2.08 0.53
C ALA A 135 6.44 3.00 -0.30
N PRO A 136 7.10 4.00 0.32
CA PRO A 136 7.90 5.00 -0.41
C PRO A 136 9.10 4.39 -1.15
N TRP A 137 9.59 3.25 -0.68
CA TRP A 137 10.66 2.51 -1.33
C TRP A 137 10.09 1.57 -2.39
N ARG A 138 10.09 2.03 -3.64
CA ARG A 138 9.74 1.23 -4.80
C ARG A 138 10.99 0.81 -5.55
N LEU A 139 11.12 -0.48 -5.84
CA LEU A 139 12.18 -0.99 -6.70
C LEU A 139 11.87 -0.56 -8.14
N TRP A 140 12.74 0.26 -8.72
CA TRP A 140 12.65 0.66 -10.13
C TRP A 140 13.64 -0.17 -10.93
N THR A 141 13.16 -0.99 -11.85
CA THR A 141 13.98 -1.85 -12.70
C THR A 141 14.22 -1.27 -14.09
N SER A 142 13.41 -0.30 -14.52
CA SER A 142 13.57 0.35 -15.82
C SER A 142 14.76 1.30 -15.83
N GLU A 143 15.76 0.99 -16.65
CA GLU A 143 16.97 1.81 -16.85
C GLU A 143 16.62 3.26 -17.24
N LYS A 144 15.74 3.44 -18.22
CA LYS A 144 15.29 4.79 -18.66
C LYS A 144 14.66 5.60 -17.51
N LYS A 145 13.88 4.94 -16.65
CA LYS A 145 13.24 5.60 -15.51
C LYS A 145 14.24 5.91 -14.41
N LEU A 146 15.22 5.03 -14.18
CA LEU A 146 16.33 5.26 -13.26
C LEU A 146 17.20 6.44 -13.71
N GLU A 147 17.51 6.55 -15.00
CA GLU A 147 18.24 7.69 -15.57
C GLU A 147 17.50 9.01 -15.35
N ALA A 148 16.20 9.03 -15.64
CA ALA A 148 15.36 10.22 -15.42
C ALA A 148 15.30 10.61 -13.94
N LEU A 149 15.14 9.64 -13.03
CA LEU A 149 15.13 9.88 -11.58
C LEU A 149 16.50 10.33 -11.08
N ASN A 150 17.60 9.77 -11.59
CA ASN A 150 18.97 10.19 -11.25
C ASN A 150 19.22 11.64 -11.70
N ALA A 151 18.80 12.00 -12.93
CA ALA A 151 18.90 13.38 -13.41
C ALA A 151 18.09 14.35 -12.55
N ALA A 152 16.84 13.99 -12.18
CA ALA A 152 16.01 14.78 -11.28
C ALA A 152 16.63 14.89 -9.87
N GLY A 153 17.17 13.80 -9.34
CA GLY A 153 17.86 13.76 -8.05
C GLY A 153 19.08 14.68 -8.02
N ARG A 154 19.91 14.66 -9.06
CA ARG A 154 21.06 15.57 -9.21
C ARG A 154 20.62 17.04 -9.22
N LYS A 155 19.59 17.36 -10.02
CA LYS A 155 19.03 18.72 -10.07
C LYS A 155 18.50 19.19 -8.70
N ASN A 156 17.81 18.31 -7.97
CA ASN A 156 17.31 18.63 -6.64
C ASN A 156 18.45 18.82 -5.62
N ALA A 157 19.48 17.97 -5.68
CA ALA A 157 20.66 18.10 -4.82
C ALA A 157 21.40 19.42 -5.09
N GLU A 158 21.62 19.77 -6.36
CA GLU A 158 22.21 21.06 -6.76
C GLU A 158 21.38 22.24 -6.26
N PHE A 159 20.05 22.17 -6.39
CA PHE A 159 19.15 23.19 -5.88
C PHE A 159 19.26 23.38 -4.36
N LEU A 160 19.19 22.28 -3.59
CA LEU A 160 19.29 22.31 -2.13
C LEU A 160 20.65 22.82 -1.66
N LEU A 161 21.74 22.35 -2.27
CA LEU A 161 23.09 22.78 -1.92
C LEU A 161 23.33 24.26 -2.28
N LYS A 162 22.82 24.72 -3.42
CA LYS A 162 22.91 26.14 -3.81
C LYS A 162 22.18 27.04 -2.81
N GLY A 163 20.97 26.67 -2.39
CA GLY A 163 20.23 27.39 -1.35
C GLY A 163 20.92 27.36 0.02
N SER A 164 21.55 26.24 0.38
CA SER A 164 22.34 26.12 1.62
C SER A 164 23.58 27.03 1.61
N CYS A 165 24.23 27.22 0.46
CA CYS A 165 25.35 28.17 0.31
C CYS A 165 24.90 29.65 0.33
N GLU A 166 23.62 29.94 0.05
CA GLU A 166 23.05 31.29 0.14
C GLU A 166 22.65 31.65 1.59
N GLN A 167 22.28 30.67 2.43
CA GLN A 167 22.06 30.89 3.87
C GLN A 167 23.34 31.36 4.60
N ALA A 168 24.53 30.95 4.15
CA ALA A 168 25.79 31.48 4.67
C ALA A 168 25.95 32.98 4.38
N LYS A 169 25.50 33.44 3.20
CA LYS A 169 25.49 34.88 2.85
C LYS A 169 24.47 35.67 3.67
N LEU A 170 23.36 35.05 4.08
CA LEU A 170 22.39 35.67 4.97
C LEU A 170 23.01 35.98 6.34
N LEU A 171 23.75 35.04 6.93
CA LEU A 171 24.49 35.22 8.18
C LEU A 171 25.58 36.31 8.05
N ASP A 172 26.33 36.33 6.96
CA ASP A 172 27.33 37.37 6.69
C ASP A 172 26.71 38.76 6.48
N ASN A 173 25.53 38.82 5.85
CA ASN A 173 24.78 40.07 5.70
C ASN A 173 24.15 40.52 7.04
N PHE A 174 23.69 39.59 7.88
CA PHE A 174 23.18 39.91 9.22
C PHE A 174 24.29 40.51 10.11
N LYS A 175 25.51 39.93 10.08
CA LYS A 175 26.68 40.46 10.79
C LYS A 175 27.13 41.84 10.31
N LYS A 176 26.83 42.21 9.06
CA LYS A 176 27.10 43.57 8.54
C LYS A 176 26.10 44.61 9.04
N VAL A 177 24.85 44.22 9.30
CA VAL A 177 23.79 45.13 9.76
C VAL A 177 23.79 45.24 11.29
N TYR A 178 24.17 44.18 11.99
CA TYR A 178 24.28 44.11 13.44
C TYR A 178 25.67 43.57 13.82
N PRO A 179 26.68 44.46 14.00
CA PRO A 179 28.00 44.06 14.48
C PRO A 179 27.97 43.61 15.95
#